data_AF-A0A7X3Y6R0-F1
#
_entry.id   AF-A0A7X3Y6R0-F1
#
_cell.length_a   1.000
_cell.length_b   1.000
_cell.length_c   1.000
_cell.angle_alpha   90.00
_cell.angle_beta   90.00
_cell.angle_gamma   90.00
#
_symmetry.space_group_name_H-M   'P 1'
#
loop_
_entity.id
_entity.type
_entity.pdbx_description
1 polymer ?
#
loop_
_entity_poly.entity_id
_entity_poly.type
_entity_poly.pdbx_seq_one_letter_code
_entity_poly.pdbx_strand_id
1 'polypeptide(L)'
;MPATHARNIALTRELSRFVDDLVAGGTYNNASEVVRDALRELQRRTHADGLTEIRARIGAGLDQLDRGEGRSGEPASVLGGVLEEARRRRGNR
;
A
#
# COMPACT_ATOMS: atom_id res chain seq x y z
N MET A 1 -9.75 -29.68 -8.77
CA MET A 1 -8.64 -28.70 -8.86
C MET A 1 -7.95 -28.68 -7.51
N PRO A 2 -6.68 -29.12 -7.36
CA PRO A 2 -5.99 -28.96 -6.09
C PRO A 2 -5.88 -27.46 -5.77
N ALA A 3 -6.01 -27.09 -4.50
CA ALA A 3 -5.85 -25.71 -4.07
C ALA A 3 -4.37 -25.31 -4.25
N THR A 4 -4.03 -24.70 -5.38
CA THR A 4 -2.66 -24.38 -5.83
C THR A 4 -1.89 -23.44 -4.88
N HIS A 5 -2.53 -22.87 -3.85
CA HIS A 5 -1.91 -21.93 -2.90
C HIS A 5 -2.35 -22.14 -1.45
N ALA A 6 -2.14 -23.35 -0.89
CA ALA A 6 -2.32 -23.58 0.55
C ALA A 6 -1.05 -23.17 1.33
N ARG A 7 -1.21 -22.46 2.44
CA ARG A 7 -0.13 -22.07 3.35
C ARG A 7 -0.52 -22.42 4.79
N ASN A 8 0.39 -23.05 5.54
CA ASN A 8 0.21 -23.25 6.97
C ASN A 8 0.66 -21.98 7.70
N ILE A 9 -0.19 -21.47 8.59
CA ILE A 9 0.02 -20.21 9.31
C ILE A 9 -0.29 -20.46 10.78
N ALA A 10 0.67 -20.14 11.65
CA ALA A 10 0.45 -20.16 13.09
C ALA A 10 -0.28 -18.87 13.50
N LEU A 11 -1.48 -19.01 14.06
CA LEU A 11 -2.23 -17.90 14.64
C LEU A 11 -1.98 -17.80 16.14
N THR A 12 -2.05 -16.58 16.68
CA THR A 12 -2.14 -16.41 18.14
C THR A 12 -3.45 -17.01 18.64
N ARG A 13 -3.50 -17.35 19.93
CA ARG A 13 -4.71 -17.92 20.55
C ARG A 13 -5.94 -17.02 20.38
N GLU A 14 -5.74 -15.71 20.43
CA GLU A 14 -6.80 -14.72 20.23
C GLU A 14 -7.34 -14.74 18.79
N LEU A 15 -6.46 -14.72 17.80
CA LEU A 15 -6.86 -14.75 16.39
C LEU A 15 -7.53 -16.07 16.00
N SER A 16 -7.06 -17.19 16.56
CA SER A 16 -7.71 -18.50 16.35
C SER A 16 -9.16 -18.46 16.83
N ARG A 17 -9.40 -17.99 18.06
CA ARG A 17 -10.76 -17.89 18.61
C ARG A 17 -11.66 -16.98 17.77
N PHE A 18 -11.14 -15.83 17.36
CA PHE A 18 -11.88 -14.91 16.51
C PHE A 18 -12.32 -15.57 15.18
N VAL A 19 -11.42 -16.33 14.55
CA VAL A 19 -11.76 -17.09 13.34
C VAL A 19 -12.81 -18.16 13.63
N ASP A 20 -12.66 -18.89 14.72
CA ASP A 20 -13.60 -19.94 15.13
C ASP A 20 -15.01 -19.36 15.39
N ASP A 21 -15.10 -18.23 16.08
CA ASP A 21 -16.36 -17.55 16.38
C ASP A 21 -17.07 -17.07 15.11
N LEU A 22 -16.33 -16.54 14.14
CA LEU A 22 -16.87 -16.08 12.86
C LEU A 22 -17.42 -17.23 12.00
N VAL A 23 -16.77 -18.39 12.05
CA VAL A 23 -17.24 -19.59 11.35
C VAL A 23 -18.43 -20.21 12.08
N ALA A 24 -18.36 -20.34 13.41
CA ALA A 24 -19.46 -20.86 14.23
C ALA A 24 -20.72 -19.99 14.14
N GLY A 25 -20.55 -18.67 14.03
CA GLY A 25 -21.63 -17.72 13.81
C GLY A 25 -22.22 -17.73 12.38
N GLY A 26 -21.68 -18.54 11.47
CA GLY A 26 -22.16 -18.69 10.10
C GLY A 26 -21.88 -17.50 9.18
N THR A 27 -21.06 -16.54 9.62
CA THR A 27 -20.64 -15.40 8.76
C THR A 27 -19.72 -15.89 7.64
N TYR A 28 -18.95 -16.95 7.91
CA TYR A 28 -18.06 -17.59 6.95
C TYR A 28 -18.19 -19.11 7.02
N ASN A 29 -17.97 -19.80 5.90
CA ASN A 29 -18.09 -21.26 5.85
C ASN A 29 -16.85 -21.97 6.40
N ASN A 30 -15.69 -21.32 6.39
CA ASN A 30 -14.42 -21.90 6.82
C ASN A 30 -13.38 -20.82 7.15
N ALA A 31 -12.37 -21.20 7.92
CA ALA A 31 -11.25 -20.33 8.31
C ALA A 31 -10.51 -19.72 7.11
N SER A 32 -10.42 -20.43 5.99
CA SER A 32 -9.73 -19.92 4.80
C SER A 32 -10.46 -18.75 4.16
N GLU A 33 -11.79 -18.66 4.29
CA GLU A 33 -12.55 -17.49 3.85
C GLU A 33 -12.27 -16.27 4.73
N VAL A 34 -12.29 -16.44 6.04
CA VAL A 34 -11.96 -15.39 7.02
C VAL A 34 -10.57 -14.80 6.73
N VAL A 35 -9.56 -15.66 6.59
CA VAL A 35 -8.18 -15.24 6.35
C VAL A 35 -8.05 -14.53 4.99
N ARG A 36 -8.70 -15.04 3.93
CA ARG A 36 -8.67 -14.37 2.62
C ARG A 36 -9.29 -12.99 2.67
N ASP A 37 -10.40 -12.83 3.39
CA ASP A 37 -11.07 -11.53 3.47
C ASP A 37 -10.26 -10.52 4.30
N ALA A 38 -9.71 -10.97 5.43
CA ALA A 38 -8.79 -10.17 6.25
C ALA A 38 -7.55 -9.72 5.45
N LEU A 39 -6.97 -10.60 4.63
CA LEU A 39 -5.83 -10.26 3.76
C LEU A 39 -6.21 -9.28 2.64
N ARG A 40 -7.43 -9.37 2.09
CA ARG A 40 -7.93 -8.38 1.11
C ARG A 40 -8.10 -7.00 1.75
N GLU A 41 -8.62 -6.93 2.96
CA GLU A 41 -8.71 -5.67 3.72
C GLU A 41 -7.31 -5.10 4.00
N LEU A 42 -6.37 -5.93 4.45
CA LEU A 42 -4.99 -5.52 4.66
C LEU A 42 -4.36 -4.99 3.37
N GLN A 43 -4.53 -5.70 2.25
CA GLN A 43 -4.03 -5.25 0.95
C GLN A 43 -4.62 -3.89 0.57
N ARG A 44 -5.94 -3.69 0.73
CA ARG A 44 -6.59 -2.40 0.45
C ARG A 44 -6.00 -1.26 1.28
N ARG A 45 -5.75 -1.48 2.58
CA ARG A 45 -5.11 -0.48 3.46
C ARG A 45 -3.71 -0.14 2.99
N THR A 46 -2.87 -1.16 2.72
CA THR A 46 -1.51 -0.95 2.23
C THR A 46 -1.48 -0.16 0.90
N HIS A 47 -2.42 -0.41 0.00
CA HIS A 47 -2.53 0.37 -1.25
C HIS A 47 -3.08 1.80 -1.03
N ALA A 48 -4.04 1.97 -0.12
CA ALA A 48 -4.58 3.28 0.24
C ALA A 48 -3.52 4.17 0.90
N ASP A 49 -2.64 3.60 1.71
CA ASP A 49 -1.53 4.31 2.35
C ASP A 49 -0.54 4.84 1.31
N GLY A 50 -0.21 4.04 0.29
CA GLY A 50 0.64 4.49 -0.82
C GLY A 50 0.07 5.68 -1.59
N LEU A 51 -1.25 5.67 -1.86
CA LEU A 51 -1.92 6.81 -2.50
C LEU A 51 -1.94 8.05 -1.60
N THR A 52 -2.11 7.86 -0.30
CA THR A 52 -2.10 8.95 0.69
C THR A 52 -0.72 9.62 0.75
N GLU A 53 0.36 8.83 0.76
CA GLU A 53 1.73 9.36 0.70
C GLU A 53 1.98 10.14 -0.60
N ILE A 54 1.55 9.60 -1.75
CA ILE A 54 1.69 10.29 -3.05
C ILE A 54 0.93 11.62 -3.03
N ARG A 55 -0.31 11.64 -2.54
CA ARG A 55 -1.11 12.87 -2.42
C ARG A 55 -0.46 13.89 -1.52
N ALA A 56 0.08 13.47 -0.37
CA ALA A 56 0.79 14.36 0.55
C ALA A 56 2.02 14.98 -0.11
N ARG A 57 2.80 14.19 -0.86
CA ARG A 57 3.99 14.67 -1.58
C ARG A 57 3.65 15.64 -2.72
N ILE A 58 2.56 15.38 -3.45
CA ILE A 58 2.07 16.31 -4.48
C ILE A 58 1.61 17.62 -3.83
N GLY A 59 0.81 17.56 -2.76
CA GLY A 59 0.35 18.74 -2.02
C GLY A 59 1.51 19.60 -1.54
N ALA A 60 2.50 18.99 -0.89
CA ALA A 60 3.71 19.70 -0.47
C ALA A 60 4.45 20.37 -1.64
N GLY A 61 4.51 19.71 -2.80
CA GLY A 61 5.10 20.28 -4.01
C GLY A 61 4.31 21.47 -4.56
N LEU A 62 2.97 21.42 -4.53
CA LEU A 62 2.11 22.54 -4.92
C LEU A 62 2.29 23.72 -3.98
N ASP A 63 2.31 23.49 -2.67
CA ASP A 63 2.53 24.56 -1.68
C ASP A 63 3.90 25.24 -1.87
N GLN A 64 4.93 24.48 -2.28
CA GLN A 64 6.25 25.02 -2.63
C GLN A 64 6.19 25.91 -3.87
N LEU A 65 5.44 25.51 -4.89
CA LEU A 65 5.24 26.31 -6.09
C LEU A 65 4.48 27.61 -5.78
N ASP A 66 3.45 27.55 -4.95
CA ASP A 66 2.68 28.72 -4.52
C ASP A 66 3.53 29.72 -3.71
N ARG A 67 4.54 29.23 -2.98
CA ARG A 67 5.55 30.07 -2.30
C ARG A 67 6.67 30.58 -3.20
N GLY A 68 6.67 30.22 -4.49
CA GLY A 68 7.71 30.62 -5.43
C GLY A 68 9.02 29.84 -5.29
N GLU A 69 9.04 28.71 -4.57
CA GLU A 69 10.21 27.82 -4.42
C GLU A 69 10.41 26.90 -5.64
N GLY A 70 9.66 27.13 -6.71
CA GLY A 70 9.73 26.38 -7.96
C GLY A 70 11.01 26.63 -8.76
N ARG A 71 11.37 25.65 -9.60
CA ARG A 71 12.44 25.82 -10.59
C ARG A 71 11.84 26.39 -11.87
N SER A 72 12.32 27.56 -12.28
CA SER A 72 11.97 28.18 -13.55
C SER A 72 12.97 27.81 -14.65
N GLY A 73 12.51 27.65 -15.88
CA GLY A 73 13.35 27.31 -17.03
C GLY A 73 12.56 26.69 -18.16
N GLU A 74 13.26 26.25 -19.20
CA GLU A 74 12.65 25.53 -20.32
C GLU A 74 12.08 24.18 -19.81
N PRO A 75 10.82 23.82 -20.13
CA PRO A 75 10.15 22.66 -19.56
C PRO A 75 10.91 21.33 -19.69
N ALA A 76 11.48 21.02 -20.86
CA ALA A 76 12.20 19.77 -21.07
C ALA A 76 13.48 19.69 -20.22
N SER A 77 14.18 20.81 -20.07
CA SER A 77 15.40 20.94 -19.27
C SER A 77 15.11 20.80 -17.78
N VAL A 78 14.06 21.46 -17.28
CA VAL A 78 13.63 21.38 -15.88
C VAL A 78 13.17 19.95 -15.54
N LEU A 79 12.32 19.36 -16.39
CA LEU A 79 11.80 18.01 -16.18
C LEU A 79 12.92 16.97 -16.24
N GLY A 80 13.84 17.11 -17.21
CA GLY A 80 15.01 16.26 -17.35
C GLY A 80 15.88 16.26 -16.08
N GLY A 81 16.19 17.44 -15.55
CA GLY A 81 16.98 17.56 -14.32
C GLY A 81 16.30 16.94 -13.10
N VAL A 82 14.98 17.08 -12.96
CA VAL A 82 14.21 16.46 -11.86
C VAL A 82 14.21 14.94 -11.96
N LEU A 83 14.05 14.38 -13.17
CA LEU A 83 14.04 12.93 -13.39
C LEU A 83 15.41 12.29 -13.17
N GLU A 84 16.50 12.95 -13.59
CA GLU A 84 17.87 12.48 -13.35
C GLU A 84 18.21 12.45 -11.86
N GLU A 85 17.86 13.50 -11.13
CA GLU A 85 18.00 13.56 -9.67
C GLU A 85 17.22 12.42 -8.98
N ALA A 86 16.00 12.15 -9.43
CA ALA A 86 15.18 11.05 -8.91
C ALA A 86 15.80 9.67 -9.20
N ARG A 87 16.36 9.45 -10.40
CA ARG A 87 17.06 8.22 -10.77
C ARG A 87 18.30 7.98 -9.91
N ARG A 88 19.11 9.02 -9.65
CA ARG A 88 20.28 8.94 -8.75
C ARG A 88 19.89 8.50 -7.34
N ARG A 89 18.81 9.04 -6.78
CA ARG A 89 18.34 8.67 -5.43
C ARG A 89 17.84 7.23 -5.34
N ARG A 90 17.29 6.68 -6.44
CA ARG A 90 16.83 5.30 -6.51
C ARG A 90 17.96 4.29 -6.65
N GLY A 91 19.03 4.64 -7.36
CA GLY A 91 20.20 3.77 -7.54
C GLY A 91 21.15 3.70 -6.35
N ASN A 92 20.99 4.59 -5.37
CA ASN A 92 21.86 4.69 -4.19
C ASN A 92 21.22 4.12 -2.90
N ARG A 93 20.18 3.29 -3.06
CA ARG A 93 19.38 2.67 -1.99
C ARG A 93 19.37 1.17 -2.19
#